data_AF-A0A7H4PIH7-F1
#
_entry.id   AF-A0A7H4PIH7-F1
#
_cell.length_a   1.000
_cell.length_b   1.000
_cell.length_c   1.000
_cell.angle_alpha   90.00
_cell.angle_beta   90.00
_cell.angle_gamma   90.00
#
_symmetry.space_group_name_H-M   'P 1'
#
loop_
_entity.id
_entity.type
_entity.pdbx_description
1 polymer ?
#
loop_
_entity_poly.entity_id
_entity_poly.type
_entity_poly.pdbx_seq_one_letter_code
_entity_poly.pdbx_strand_id
1 'polypeptide(L)'
;MRGASFPWPVTTLKNQQTTMVENCEAMEVILHWDGLNSSAEQYGLSFGEGLRVYVDAQMQRLVLERHYPQYGLCGTRSVPLNESADLQLRIFFDSSSVEVFVNDGEACLSSRIYPDADRRELALFAWSGSAYLTEAGAWQLE
;
A
#
# COMPACT_ATOMS: atom_id res chain seq x y z
N MET A 1 9.05 13.69 -13.03
CA MET A 1 9.51 12.64 -14.01
C MET A 1 9.96 11.43 -13.20
N ARG A 2 9.89 10.17 -13.70
CA ARG A 2 10.44 9.03 -12.91
C ARG A 2 11.96 9.17 -12.78
N GLY A 3 12.45 9.16 -11.55
CA GLY A 3 13.87 9.15 -11.21
C GLY A 3 14.40 7.72 -11.00
N ALA A 4 15.19 7.51 -9.95
CA ALA A 4 15.78 6.21 -9.63
C ALA A 4 14.73 5.12 -9.36
N SER A 5 14.99 3.89 -9.81
CA SER A 5 14.17 2.70 -9.59
C SER A 5 14.74 1.85 -8.44
N PHE A 6 13.86 1.37 -7.57
CA PHE A 6 14.16 0.57 -6.39
C PHE A 6 13.33 -0.72 -6.42
N PRO A 7 13.86 -1.82 -6.98
CA PRO A 7 13.18 -3.11 -6.86
C PRO A 7 13.21 -3.56 -5.40
N TRP A 8 12.08 -4.08 -4.91
CA TRP A 8 11.98 -4.65 -3.57
C TRP A 8 12.01 -6.17 -3.69
N PRO A 9 13.08 -6.86 -3.24
CA PRO A 9 13.24 -8.30 -3.42
C PRO A 9 12.32 -9.15 -2.52
N VAL A 10 11.26 -8.54 -1.97
CA VAL A 10 10.27 -9.20 -1.13
C VAL A 10 9.26 -9.89 -2.02
N THR A 11 9.21 -11.21 -1.94
CA THR A 11 8.26 -12.04 -2.69
C THR A 11 7.23 -12.70 -1.78
N THR A 12 7.45 -12.70 -0.46
CA THR A 12 6.54 -13.31 0.51
C THR A 12 6.65 -12.61 1.86
N LEU A 13 5.49 -12.38 2.50
CA LEU A 13 5.37 -11.89 3.86
C LEU A 13 4.53 -12.88 4.65
N LYS A 14 5.01 -13.33 5.82
CA LYS A 14 4.30 -14.28 6.67
C LYS A 14 4.19 -13.75 8.10
N ASN A 15 3.01 -13.24 8.44
CA ASN A 15 2.73 -12.66 9.75
C ASN A 15 3.83 -11.68 10.23
N GLN A 16 4.18 -10.75 9.35
CA GLN A 16 5.31 -9.83 9.54
C GLN A 16 5.08 -8.50 8.83
N GLN A 17 5.92 -7.53 9.17
CA GLN A 17 6.08 -6.27 8.47
C GLN A 17 7.55 -6.06 8.10
N THR A 18 7.82 -5.42 6.97
CA THR A 18 9.18 -5.12 6.51
C THR A 18 9.22 -3.73 5.89
N THR A 19 10.07 -2.86 6.43
CA THR A 19 10.29 -1.50 5.92
C THR A 19 11.08 -1.54 4.62
N MET A 20 10.53 -0.94 3.57
CA MET A 20 11.13 -0.85 2.24
C MET A 20 11.83 0.50 2.02
N VAL A 21 11.28 1.56 2.61
CA VAL A 21 11.81 2.93 2.51
C VAL A 21 11.68 3.58 3.88
N GLU A 22 12.78 4.12 4.41
CA GLU A 22 12.79 4.78 5.74
C GLU A 22 12.17 6.18 5.70
N ASN A 23 12.35 6.92 4.59
CA ASN A 23 11.80 8.26 4.42
C ASN A 23 11.29 8.46 2.99
N CYS A 24 9.98 8.35 2.79
CA CYS A 24 9.32 8.59 1.51
C CYS A 24 8.79 10.04 1.43
N GLU A 25 9.36 10.80 0.50
CA GLU A 25 8.87 12.15 0.16
C GLU A 25 7.86 12.10 -0.98
N ALA A 26 8.33 11.75 -2.19
CA ALA A 26 7.52 11.55 -3.37
C ALA A 26 7.99 10.30 -4.12
N MET A 27 7.11 9.31 -4.25
CA MET A 27 7.42 8.02 -4.87
C MET A 27 6.23 7.44 -5.59
N GLU A 28 6.52 6.69 -6.64
CA GLU A 28 5.59 5.81 -7.29
C GLU A 28 5.90 4.36 -6.89
N VAL A 29 4.96 3.68 -6.25
CA VAL A 29 5.09 2.30 -5.77
C VAL A 29 4.28 1.37 -6.66
N ILE A 30 4.86 0.24 -7.05
CA ILE A 30 4.20 -0.85 -7.78
C ILE A 30 4.17 -2.08 -6.91
N LEU A 31 2.98 -2.67 -6.78
CA LEU A 31 2.76 -3.92 -6.06
C LEU A 31 1.81 -4.79 -6.86
N HIS A 32 2.26 -6.00 -7.21
CA HIS A 32 1.43 -7.04 -7.79
C HIS A 32 1.32 -8.18 -6.78
N TRP A 33 0.14 -8.31 -6.17
CA TRP A 33 -0.17 -9.36 -5.22
C TRP A 33 -0.77 -10.56 -5.94
N ASP A 34 -0.27 -11.75 -5.62
CA ASP A 34 -0.88 -13.02 -6.02
C ASP A 34 -2.03 -13.31 -5.04
N GLY A 35 -3.24 -12.90 -5.44
CA GLY A 35 -4.44 -13.03 -4.60
C GLY A 35 -4.88 -14.49 -4.44
N LEU A 36 -4.53 -15.38 -5.36
CA LEU A 36 -4.90 -16.79 -5.34
C LEU A 36 -4.10 -17.57 -4.29
N ASN A 37 -2.81 -17.27 -4.15
CA ASN A 37 -1.92 -17.95 -3.20
C ASN A 37 -1.82 -17.25 -1.84
N SER A 38 -2.31 -16.01 -1.72
CA SER A 38 -2.33 -15.27 -0.46
C SER A 38 -3.45 -15.74 0.46
N SER A 39 -3.10 -16.01 1.72
CA SER A 39 -3.99 -16.48 2.79
C SER A 39 -4.09 -15.55 3.99
N ALA A 40 -3.29 -14.47 4.01
CA ALA A 40 -3.35 -13.46 5.06
C ALA A 40 -4.72 -12.77 5.11
N GLU A 41 -5.26 -12.57 6.32
CA GLU A 41 -6.51 -11.85 6.51
C GLU A 41 -6.38 -10.38 6.12
N GLN A 42 -5.21 -9.80 6.40
CA GLN A 42 -4.85 -8.45 5.97
C GLN A 42 -3.41 -8.40 5.46
N TYR A 43 -3.22 -7.78 4.30
CA TYR A 43 -1.89 -7.56 3.73
C TYR A 43 -1.88 -6.33 2.83
N GLY A 44 -0.74 -5.66 2.73
CA GLY A 44 -0.62 -4.44 1.94
C GLY A 44 0.57 -3.58 2.31
N LEU A 45 0.37 -2.27 2.19
CA LEU A 45 1.37 -1.23 2.40
C LEU A 45 0.91 -0.26 3.50
N SER A 46 1.78 0.05 4.44
CA SER A 46 1.61 1.14 5.40
C SER A 46 2.55 2.30 5.09
N PHE A 47 2.10 3.51 5.40
CA PHE A 47 2.90 4.72 5.35
C PHE A 47 2.85 5.42 6.72
N GLY A 48 3.95 5.29 7.47
CA GLY A 48 3.99 5.64 8.89
C GLY A 48 2.87 4.95 9.68
N GLU A 49 2.42 5.63 10.73
CA GLU A 49 1.24 5.22 11.52
C GLU A 49 -0.09 5.77 10.97
N GLY A 50 -0.03 6.62 9.93
CA GLY A 50 -1.14 7.47 9.53
C GLY A 50 -1.95 6.99 8.33
N LEU A 51 -1.40 6.07 7.52
CA LEU A 51 -2.08 5.55 6.32
C LEU A 51 -1.79 4.07 6.12
N ARG A 52 -2.82 3.30 5.75
CA ARG A 52 -2.69 1.93 5.27
C ARG A 52 -3.49 1.74 3.98
N VAL A 53 -2.89 1.04 3.02
CA VAL A 53 -3.54 0.56 1.80
C VAL A 53 -3.41 -0.96 1.81
N TYR A 54 -4.51 -1.67 2.04
CA TYR A 54 -4.46 -3.10 2.32
C TYR A 54 -5.67 -3.87 1.82
N VAL A 55 -5.47 -5.13 1.50
CA VAL A 55 -6.54 -6.08 1.24
C VAL A 55 -7.10 -6.53 2.58
N ASP A 56 -8.41 -6.41 2.74
CA ASP A 56 -9.18 -7.12 3.77
C ASP A 56 -9.81 -8.34 3.12
N ALA A 57 -9.24 -9.52 3.37
CA ALA A 57 -9.64 -10.76 2.70
C ALA A 57 -11.02 -11.25 3.17
N GLN A 58 -11.41 -10.94 4.41
CA GLN A 58 -12.71 -11.32 4.96
C GLN A 58 -13.84 -10.49 4.33
N MET A 59 -13.62 -9.19 4.15
CA MET A 59 -14.58 -8.30 3.50
C MET A 59 -14.47 -8.27 1.97
N GLN A 60 -13.39 -8.81 1.42
CA GLN A 60 -13.06 -8.81 -0.01
C GLN A 60 -12.99 -7.39 -0.57
N ARG A 61 -12.20 -6.55 0.09
CA ARG A 61 -12.04 -5.15 -0.30
C ARG A 61 -10.58 -4.73 -0.26
N LEU A 62 -10.19 -3.88 -1.19
CA LEU A 62 -9.02 -3.04 -1.03
C LEU A 62 -9.44 -1.82 -0.22
N VAL A 63 -8.76 -1.60 0.89
CA VAL A 63 -9.06 -0.59 1.88
C VAL A 63 -7.95 0.44 1.88
N LEU A 64 -8.31 1.70 1.71
CA LEU A 64 -7.49 2.86 2.04
C LEU A 64 -8.01 3.43 3.35
N GLU A 65 -7.21 3.28 4.41
CA GLU A 65 -7.49 3.81 5.73
C GLU A 65 -6.49 4.93 6.05
N ARG A 66 -7.00 6.03 6.60
CA ARG A 66 -6.18 7.10 7.16
C ARG A 66 -6.56 7.37 8.61
N HIS A 67 -5.57 7.69 9.42
CA HIS A 67 -5.72 7.93 10.83
C HIS A 67 -4.76 9.04 11.29
N TYR A 68 -5.24 10.29 11.20
CA TYR A 68 -4.54 11.49 11.69
C TYR A 68 -5.45 12.27 12.66
N PRO A 69 -5.69 11.74 13.88
CA PRO A 69 -6.62 12.34 14.84
C PRO A 69 -6.21 13.76 15.26
N GLN A 70 -4.92 14.08 15.26
CA GLN A 70 -4.39 15.41 15.56
C GLN A 70 -4.89 16.50 14.60
N TYR A 71 -5.32 16.11 13.39
CA TYR A 71 -5.89 17.00 12.39
C TYR A 71 -7.38 16.76 12.15
N GLY A 72 -8.02 15.92 12.98
CA GLY A 72 -9.41 15.48 12.77
C GLY A 72 -9.61 14.72 11.46
N LEU A 73 -8.55 14.14 10.88
CA LEU A 73 -8.58 13.45 9.60
C LEU A 73 -8.46 11.93 9.82
N CYS A 74 -9.60 11.29 10.09
CA CYS A 74 -9.70 9.83 10.15
C CYS A 74 -10.72 9.33 9.13
N GLY A 75 -10.58 8.08 8.70
CA GLY A 75 -11.63 7.38 7.97
C GLY A 75 -11.11 6.44 6.90
N THR A 76 -12.06 5.74 6.31
CA THR A 76 -11.78 4.60 5.45
C THR A 76 -12.53 4.77 4.13
N ARG A 77 -11.87 4.42 3.03
CA ARG A 77 -12.48 4.25 1.71
C ARG A 77 -12.09 2.87 1.21
N SER A 78 -12.95 2.23 0.43
CA SER A 78 -12.63 0.90 -0.06
C SER A 78 -13.36 0.60 -1.35
N VAL A 79 -12.76 -0.27 -2.16
CA VAL A 79 -13.33 -0.81 -3.39
C VAL A 79 -13.48 -2.32 -3.26
N PRO A 80 -14.54 -2.92 -3.82
CA PRO A 80 -14.67 -4.37 -3.83
C PRO A 80 -13.53 -4.99 -4.63
N LEU A 81 -13.07 -6.16 -4.20
CA LEU A 81 -12.15 -7.01 -4.95
C LEU A 81 -12.91 -8.25 -5.42
N ASN A 82 -12.53 -8.76 -6.60
CA ASN A 82 -12.98 -10.07 -7.04
C ASN A 82 -12.20 -11.14 -6.26
N GLU A 83 -12.87 -12.22 -5.86
CA GLU A 83 -12.23 -13.30 -5.12
C GLU A 83 -11.06 -13.89 -5.92
N SER A 84 -9.93 -14.12 -5.25
CA SER A 84 -8.79 -14.86 -5.78
C SER A 84 -8.17 -14.29 -7.07
N ALA A 85 -8.44 -13.02 -7.38
CA ALA A 85 -7.82 -12.33 -8.51
C ALA A 85 -6.47 -11.74 -8.10
N ASP A 86 -5.51 -11.77 -9.04
CA ASP A 86 -4.30 -10.97 -8.92
C ASP A 86 -4.66 -9.50 -8.78
N LEU A 87 -3.95 -8.81 -7.89
CA LEU A 87 -4.21 -7.42 -7.58
C LEU A 87 -3.00 -6.58 -7.96
N GLN A 88 -3.18 -5.70 -8.93
CA GLN A 88 -2.16 -4.75 -9.35
C GLN A 88 -2.45 -3.39 -8.74
N LEU A 89 -1.49 -2.86 -8.00
CA LEU A 89 -1.55 -1.54 -7.40
C LEU A 89 -0.42 -0.67 -7.93
N ARG A 90 -0.79 0.52 -8.38
CA ARG A 90 0.12 1.60 -8.67
C ARG A 90 -0.22 2.76 -7.77
N ILE A 91 0.69 3.10 -6.86
CA ILE A 91 0.44 4.05 -5.77
C ILE A 91 1.39 5.23 -5.91
N PHE A 92 0.86 6.44 -5.96
CA PHE A 92 1.64 7.66 -5.95
C PHE A 92 1.57 8.30 -4.57
N PHE A 93 2.74 8.49 -3.97
CA PHE A 93 2.92 9.29 -2.78
C PHE A 93 3.49 10.65 -3.16
N ASP A 94 2.93 11.69 -2.55
CA ASP A 94 3.46 13.05 -2.53
C ASP A 94 3.56 13.49 -1.06
N SER A 95 4.18 14.64 -0.84
CA SER A 95 4.27 15.38 0.41
C SER A 95 2.97 15.43 1.23
N SER A 96 1.79 15.50 0.59
CA SER A 96 0.50 15.65 1.29
C SER A 96 -0.67 14.86 0.70
N SER A 97 -0.41 13.97 -0.26
CA SER A 97 -1.45 13.13 -0.86
C SER A 97 -0.95 11.74 -1.22
N VAL A 98 -1.90 10.81 -1.29
CA VAL A 98 -1.72 9.49 -1.86
C VAL A 98 -2.82 9.23 -2.88
N GLU A 99 -2.44 8.63 -4.01
CA GLU A 99 -3.35 8.16 -5.05
C GLU A 99 -3.06 6.69 -5.35
N VAL A 100 -4.08 5.84 -5.26
CA VAL A 100 -3.99 4.39 -5.46
C VAL A 100 -4.81 4.03 -6.68
N PHE A 101 -4.14 3.56 -7.73
CA PHE A 101 -4.74 3.03 -8.95
C PHE A 101 -4.76 1.51 -8.86
N VAL A 102 -5.93 0.93 -9.10
CA VAL A 102 -6.20 -0.51 -8.95
C VAL A 102 -6.41 -1.12 -10.32
N ASN A 103 -5.75 -2.24 -10.61
CA ASN A 103 -5.90 -3.05 -11.83
C ASN A 103 -5.96 -2.20 -13.09
N ASP A 104 -4.86 -1.53 -13.44
CA ASP A 104 -4.77 -0.68 -14.64
C ASP A 104 -5.87 0.39 -14.79
N GLY A 105 -6.46 0.82 -13.66
CA GLY A 105 -7.44 1.91 -13.62
C GLY A 105 -8.90 1.47 -13.47
N GLU A 106 -9.19 0.21 -13.18
CA GLU A 106 -10.54 -0.26 -12.81
C GLU A 106 -11.14 0.53 -11.63
N ALA A 107 -10.28 0.95 -10.69
CA ALA A 107 -10.67 1.87 -9.64
C ALA A 107 -9.53 2.81 -9.25
N CYS A 108 -9.90 3.95 -8.64
CA CYS A 108 -8.96 4.90 -8.08
C CYS A 108 -9.43 5.36 -6.69
N LEU A 109 -8.50 5.37 -5.74
CA LEU A 109 -8.70 5.88 -4.38
C LEU A 109 -7.69 7.00 -4.13
N SER A 110 -8.17 8.17 -3.72
CA SER A 110 -7.30 9.30 -3.37
C SER A 110 -7.55 9.74 -1.93
N SER A 111 -6.48 10.17 -1.26
CA SER A 111 -6.57 10.76 0.07
C SER A 111 -5.50 11.80 0.31
N ARG A 112 -5.82 12.77 1.16
CA ARG A 112 -4.80 13.61 1.80
C ARG A 112 -4.11 12.82 2.91
N ILE A 113 -2.85 13.11 3.14
CA ILE A 113 -2.01 12.56 4.20
C ILE A 113 -1.22 13.68 4.87
N TYR A 114 -1.00 13.54 6.17
CA TYR A 114 -0.25 14.51 6.97
C TYR A 114 0.77 13.78 7.85
N PRO A 115 1.74 13.07 7.25
CA PRO A 115 2.77 12.36 8.02
C PRO A 115 3.64 13.33 8.81
N ASP A 116 4.04 12.93 10.01
CA ASP A 116 5.09 13.62 10.74
C ASP A 116 6.43 13.44 10.00
N ALA A 117 7.36 14.39 10.14
CA ALA A 117 8.59 14.42 9.36
C ALA A 117 9.48 13.18 9.56
N ASP A 118 9.40 12.55 10.72
CA ASP A 118 10.13 11.34 11.12
C ASP A 118 9.31 10.04 10.94
N ARG A 119 8.08 10.13 10.42
CA ARG A 119 7.14 9.01 10.29
C ARG A 119 6.64 8.87 8.84
N ARG A 120 7.61 8.72 7.93
CA ARG A 120 7.43 8.63 6.48
C ARG A 120 7.93 7.30 5.91
N GLU A 121 8.02 6.27 6.74
CA GLU A 121 8.45 4.96 6.32
C GLU A 121 7.35 4.27 5.48
N LEU A 122 7.76 3.62 4.39
CA LEU A 122 6.92 2.71 3.63
C LEU A 122 7.27 1.29 4.02
N ALA A 123 6.26 0.55 4.48
CA ALA A 123 6.43 -0.83 4.92
C ALA A 123 5.38 -1.74 4.29
N LEU A 124 5.81 -2.90 3.82
CA LEU A 124 4.91 -3.97 3.41
C LEU A 124 4.59 -4.86 4.60
N PHE A 125 3.37 -5.37 4.67
CA PHE A 125 2.95 -6.24 5.77
C PHE A 125 1.97 -7.33 5.33
N ALA A 126 1.90 -8.38 6.16
CA ALA A 126 0.87 -9.41 6.09
C ALA A 126 0.59 -9.94 7.51
N TRP A 127 -0.68 -10.09 7.88
CA TRP A 127 -1.13 -10.54 9.20
C TRP A 127 -2.07 -11.74 9.10
N SER A 128 -2.01 -12.61 10.10
CA SER A 128 -2.86 -13.82 10.19
C SER A 128 -2.74 -14.75 8.98
N GLY A 129 -1.57 -14.83 8.34
CA GLY A 129 -1.33 -15.73 7.21
C GLY A 129 -0.10 -15.31 6.40
N SER A 130 -0.09 -15.70 5.13
CA SER A 130 0.96 -15.34 4.17
C SER A 130 0.40 -14.51 3.02
N ALA A 131 1.15 -13.53 2.55
CA ALA A 131 0.88 -12.79 1.31
C ALA A 131 2.05 -12.94 0.34
N TYR A 132 1.75 -13.05 -0.94
CA TYR A 132 2.73 -13.31 -2.00
C TYR A 132 2.72 -12.16 -3.01
N LEU A 133 3.92 -11.72 -3.41
CA LEU A 133 4.15 -10.67 -4.40
C LEU A 133 4.82 -11.28 -5.62
N THR A 134 4.26 -11.02 -6.79
CA THR A 134 4.91 -11.32 -8.08
C THR A 134 5.77 -10.16 -8.55
N GLU A 135 5.45 -8.94 -8.13
CA GLU A 135 6.23 -7.73 -8.38
C GLU A 135 6.12 -6.75 -7.21
N ALA A 136 7.23 -6.16 -6.81
CA ALA A 136 7.29 -5.11 -5.81
C ALA A 136 8.46 -4.16 -6.09
N GLY A 137 8.20 -2.86 -6.02
CA GLY A 137 9.25 -1.86 -6.17
C GLY A 137 8.69 -0.44 -6.17
N ALA A 138 9.60 0.53 -6.32
CA ALA A 138 9.21 1.92 -6.41
C ALA A 138 10.15 2.73 -7.33
N TRP A 139 9.66 3.85 -7.84
CA TRP A 139 10.46 4.91 -8.43
C TRP A 139 10.39 6.14 -7.54
N GLN A 140 11.54 6.79 -7.34
CA GLN A 140 11.56 8.15 -6.81
C GLN A 140 10.97 9.09 -7.86
N LEU A 141 10.20 10.08 -7.40
CA LEU A 141 9.63 11.12 -8.26
C LEU A 141 10.38 12.43 -8.03
N GLU A 142 10.67 13.12 -9.14
CA GLU A 142 11.22 14.48 -9.19
C GLU A 142 10.20 15.49 -9.70
#